data_AF-A0A7X8KG46-F1
#
_entry.id   AF-A0A7X8KG46-F1
#
_cell.length_a   1.000
_cell.length_b   1.000
_cell.length_c   1.000
_cell.angle_alpha   90.00
_cell.angle_beta   90.00
_cell.angle_gamma   90.00
#
_symmetry.space_group_name_H-M   'P 1'
#
loop_
_entity.id
_entity.type
_entity.pdbx_description
1 polymer ?
#
loop_
_entity_poly.entity_id
_entity_poly.type
_entity_poly.pdbx_seq_one_letter_code
_entity_poly.pdbx_strand_id
1 'polypeptide(L)'
;MLGFITLQILSDFSWNDKLWVIIGTVFMIIGLIGCFVKKIPGVPFALLGLMILQLMENAPFYAYEIVILLAITIVILILDYQAPVIGEKLFKSQKTGILISNIVKLIFVAYMIYRFVIAIKAY
;
A
#
# COMPACT_ATOMS: atom_id res chain seq x y z
N MET A 1 39.21 -3.01 21.30
CA MET A 1 37.94 -3.55 21.84
C MET A 1 36.82 -2.51 21.80
N LEU A 2 36.99 -1.33 22.41
CA LEU A 2 36.00 -0.23 22.37
C LEU A 2 35.64 0.26 20.95
N GLY A 3 36.62 0.35 20.03
CA GLY A 3 36.39 0.75 18.63
C GLY A 3 35.67 -0.30 17.77
N PHE A 4 35.82 -1.58 18.10
CA PHE A 4 35.09 -2.68 17.45
C PHE A 4 33.63 -2.71 17.91
N ILE A 5 33.40 -2.41 19.20
CA ILE A 5 32.05 -2.31 19.79
C ILE A 5 31.31 -1.09 19.23
N THR A 6 31.96 0.06 19.03
CA THR A 6 31.32 1.23 18.42
C THR A 6 31.03 1.05 16.92
N LEU A 7 31.94 0.40 16.18
CA LEU A 7 31.66 0.03 14.77
C LEU A 7 30.56 -1.02 14.65
N GLN A 8 30.46 -1.95 15.59
CA GLN A 8 29.38 -2.94 15.63
C GLN A 8 28.04 -2.31 16.01
N ILE A 9 28.01 -1.39 16.99
CA ILE A 9 26.80 -0.62 17.34
C ILE A 9 26.35 0.32 16.21
N LEU A 10 27.28 0.81 15.38
CA LEU A 10 26.98 1.59 14.18
C LEU A 10 26.52 0.71 13.00
N SER A 11 26.96 -0.56 12.91
CA SER A 11 26.47 -1.53 11.92
C SER A 11 25.15 -2.20 12.32
N ASP A 12 24.89 -2.32 13.63
CA ASP A 12 23.62 -2.82 14.19
C ASP A 12 22.51 -1.77 14.07
N PHE A 13 22.88 -0.51 13.81
CA PHE A 13 21.97 0.54 13.34
C PHE A 13 21.96 0.53 11.80
N SER A 14 21.29 -0.46 11.19
CA SER A 14 20.96 -0.41 9.76
C SER A 14 19.95 0.74 9.55
N TRP A 15 20.47 1.96 9.29
CA TRP A 15 19.66 3.16 8.99
C TRP A 15 18.66 2.89 7.86
N ASN A 16 19.03 2.02 6.91
CA ASN A 16 18.26 1.74 5.71
C ASN A 16 16.86 1.19 6.05
N ASP A 17 16.74 0.17 6.90
CA ASP A 17 15.45 -0.49 7.14
C ASP A 17 14.41 0.43 7.80
N LYS A 18 14.84 1.27 8.77
CA LYS A 18 13.97 2.29 9.35
C LYS A 18 13.54 3.35 8.33
N LEU A 19 14.43 3.73 7.40
CA LEU A 19 14.08 4.66 6.33
C LEU A 19 13.03 4.06 5.39
N TRP A 20 13.16 2.79 5.00
CA TRP A 20 12.16 2.08 4.18
C TRP A 20 10.79 2.03 4.86
N VAL A 21 10.75 1.74 6.16
CA VAL A 21 9.49 1.74 6.95
C VAL A 21 8.85 3.13 6.98
N ILE A 22 9.62 4.20 7.19
CA ILE A 22 9.11 5.57 7.22
C ILE A 22 8.54 5.96 5.85
N ILE A 23 9.29 5.70 4.77
CA ILE A 23 8.85 6.01 3.41
C ILE A 23 7.60 5.20 3.03
N GLY A 24 7.58 3.91 3.35
CA GLY A 24 6.42 3.04 3.13
C GLY A 24 5.18 3.51 3.90
N THR A 25 5.36 3.99 5.13
CA THR A 25 4.27 4.55 5.94
C THR A 25 3.69 5.82 5.32
N VAL A 26 4.53 6.71 4.79
CA VAL A 26 4.08 7.92 4.07
C VAL A 26 3.27 7.53 2.83
N PHE A 27 3.74 6.55 2.05
CA PHE A 27 2.99 6.03 0.89
C PHE A 27 1.65 5.40 1.29
N MET A 28 1.57 4.70 2.42
CA MET A 28 0.31 4.16 2.96
C MET A 28 -0.69 5.26 3.31
N ILE A 29 -0.23 6.34 3.93
CA ILE A 29 -1.07 7.50 4.25
C ILE A 29 -1.56 8.17 2.96
N ILE A 30 -0.67 8.36 1.98
CA ILE A 30 -1.03 8.91 0.66
C ILE A 30 -2.05 8.01 -0.05
N GLY A 31 -1.89 6.68 0.03
CA GLY A 31 -2.83 5.73 -0.52
C GLY A 31 -4.22 5.82 0.12
N LEU A 32 -4.29 6.00 1.43
CA LEU A 32 -5.54 6.21 2.17
C LEU A 32 -6.23 7.52 1.74
N ILE A 33 -5.48 8.61 1.64
CA ILE A 33 -6.00 9.91 1.16
C ILE A 33 -6.46 9.80 -0.30
N GLY A 34 -5.68 9.11 -1.14
CA GLY A 34 -5.97 8.88 -2.56
C GLY A 34 -7.28 8.12 -2.80
N CYS A 35 -7.76 7.30 -1.86
CA CYS A 35 -9.07 6.66 -2.01
C CYS A 35 -10.23 7.66 -2.11
N PHE A 36 -10.10 8.84 -1.49
CA PHE A 36 -11.11 9.90 -1.52
C PHE A 36 -10.87 10.91 -2.65
N VAL A 37 -9.64 11.03 -3.12
CA VAL A 37 -9.25 11.97 -4.18
C VAL A 37 -9.35 11.30 -5.55
N LYS A 38 -10.37 11.64 -6.33
CA LYS A 38 -10.65 11.04 -7.65
C LYS A 38 -9.49 11.15 -8.68
N LYS A 39 -8.57 12.10 -8.49
CA LYS A 39 -7.39 12.30 -9.37
C LYS A 39 -6.19 11.42 -9.00
N ILE A 40 -6.12 10.94 -7.76
CA ILE A 40 -4.96 10.19 -7.25
C ILE A 40 -5.44 8.78 -6.97
N PRO A 41 -4.99 7.77 -7.74
CA PRO A 41 -5.43 6.41 -7.52
C PRO A 41 -4.87 5.88 -6.19
N GLY A 42 -5.66 5.88 -5.10
CA GLY A 42 -5.16 5.52 -3.77
C GLY A 42 -4.60 4.10 -3.64
N VAL A 43 -5.19 3.13 -4.34
CA VAL A 43 -4.80 1.72 -4.28
C VAL A 43 -3.36 1.46 -4.75
N PRO A 44 -2.90 1.94 -5.92
CA PRO A 44 -1.52 1.76 -6.33
C PRO A 44 -0.52 2.51 -5.43
N PHE A 45 -0.88 3.65 -4.82
CA PHE A 45 0.00 4.29 -3.84
C PHE A 45 0.18 3.43 -2.58
N ALA A 46 -0.88 2.79 -2.08
CA ALA A 46 -0.75 1.84 -0.98
C ALA A 46 0.10 0.61 -1.37
N LEU A 47 -0.06 0.09 -2.59
CA LEU A 47 0.77 -1.00 -3.11
C LEU A 47 2.24 -0.61 -3.20
N LEU A 48 2.55 0.60 -3.68
CA LEU A 48 3.92 1.11 -3.73
C LEU A 48 4.53 1.18 -2.32
N GLY A 49 3.74 1.52 -1.30
CA GLY A 49 4.19 1.46 0.10
C GLY A 49 4.61 0.05 0.54
N LEU A 50 3.88 -1.00 0.12
CA LEU A 50 4.27 -2.40 0.35
C LEU A 50 5.52 -2.79 -0.43
N MET A 51 5.63 -2.36 -1.69
CA MET A 51 6.79 -2.65 -2.54
C MET A 51 8.07 -1.97 -2.01
N ILE A 52 7.95 -0.80 -1.40
CA ILE A 52 9.05 -0.12 -0.72
C ILE A 52 9.48 -0.93 0.52
N LEU A 53 8.53 -1.54 1.23
CA LEU A 53 8.85 -2.42 2.37
C LEU A 53 9.52 -3.75 1.94
N GLN A 54 9.30 -4.21 0.70
CA GLN A 54 10.00 -5.36 0.10
C GLN A 54 11.51 -5.16 0.00
N LEU A 55 11.97 -3.89 -0.03
CA LEU A 55 13.38 -3.54 -0.22
C LEU A 55 14.17 -3.51 1.11
N MET A 56 13.54 -3.85 2.23
CA MET A 56 14.21 -4.10 3.49
C MET A 56 15.14 -5.30 3.39
N GLU A 57 16.18 -5.33 4.23
CA GLU A 57 17.21 -6.38 4.24
C GLU A 57 16.60 -7.78 4.41
N ASN A 58 15.54 -7.88 5.21
CA ASN A 58 14.66 -9.04 5.29
C ASN A 58 13.34 -8.73 4.58
N ALA A 59 13.18 -9.22 3.35
CA ALA A 59 11.94 -9.03 2.59
C ALA A 59 10.74 -9.69 3.32
N PRO A 60 9.75 -8.92 3.79
CA PRO A 60 8.67 -9.46 4.61
C PRO A 60 7.57 -10.17 3.80
N PHE A 61 7.61 -10.05 2.47
CA PHE A 61 6.61 -10.63 1.57
C PHE A 61 7.27 -11.50 0.51
N TYR A 62 6.57 -12.53 0.08
CA TYR A 62 6.98 -13.33 -1.07
C TYR A 62 6.63 -12.62 -2.39
N ALA A 63 7.45 -12.82 -3.42
CA ALA A 63 7.25 -12.20 -4.74
C ALA A 63 5.84 -12.47 -5.32
N TYR A 64 5.30 -13.68 -5.13
CA TYR A 64 3.95 -14.01 -5.62
C TYR A 64 2.85 -13.19 -4.94
N GLU A 65 3.02 -12.82 -3.66
CA GLU A 65 2.02 -12.03 -2.93
C GLU A 65 1.91 -10.62 -3.50
N ILE A 66 3.05 -9.97 -3.78
CA ILE A 66 3.06 -8.65 -4.42
C ILE A 66 2.47 -8.71 -5.83
N VAL A 67 2.78 -9.75 -6.61
CA VAL A 67 2.23 -9.91 -7.96
C VAL A 67 0.71 -10.08 -7.93
N ILE A 68 0.18 -10.86 -6.99
CA ILE A 68 -1.27 -11.01 -6.81
C ILE A 68 -1.91 -9.67 -6.41
N LEU A 69 -1.32 -8.95 -5.45
CA LEU A 69 -1.80 -7.63 -5.04
C LEU A 69 -1.77 -6.60 -6.18
N LEU A 70 -0.75 -6.67 -7.05
CA LEU A 70 -0.62 -5.85 -8.24
C LEU A 70 -1.71 -6.16 -9.26
N ALA A 71 -1.96 -7.44 -9.54
CA ALA A 71 -3.04 -7.87 -10.44
C ALA A 71 -4.41 -7.39 -9.94
N ILE A 72 -4.70 -7.56 -8.65
CA ILE A 72 -5.96 -7.08 -8.03
C ILE A 72 -6.05 -5.55 -8.10
N THR A 73 -4.95 -4.84 -7.85
CA THR A 73 -4.89 -3.37 -7.94
C THR A 73 -5.28 -2.88 -9.32
N ILE A 74 -4.78 -3.51 -10.39
CA ILE A 74 -5.13 -3.18 -11.77
C ILE A 74 -6.64 -3.37 -12.01
N VAL A 75 -7.19 -4.50 -11.56
CA VAL A 75 -8.64 -4.78 -11.69
C VAL A 75 -9.48 -3.73 -10.97
N ILE A 76 -9.12 -3.38 -9.73
CA ILE A 76 -9.81 -2.34 -8.97
C ILE A 76 -9.70 -0.98 -9.66
N LEU A 77 -8.56 -0.66 -10.29
CA LEU A 77 -8.38 0.58 -11.03
C LEU A 77 -9.34 0.71 -12.21
N ILE A 78 -9.47 -0.38 -12.98
CA ILE A 78 -10.38 -0.44 -14.13
C ILE A 78 -11.83 -0.33 -13.66
N LEU A 79 -12.17 -1.05 -12.58
CA LEU A 79 -13.51 -0.97 -11.98
C LEU A 79 -13.81 0.42 -11.44
N ASP A 80 -12.86 1.11 -10.82
CA ASP A 80 -13.04 2.47 -10.30
C ASP A 80 -13.28 3.49 -11.41
N TYR A 81 -12.59 3.32 -12.54
CA TYR A 81 -12.83 4.13 -13.72
C TYR A 81 -14.22 3.89 -14.33
N GLN A 82 -14.68 2.62 -14.36
CA GLN A 82 -15.99 2.27 -14.91
C GLN A 82 -17.15 2.45 -13.93
N ALA A 83 -16.88 2.55 -12.63
CA ALA A 83 -17.87 2.67 -11.56
C ALA A 83 -18.94 3.75 -11.78
N PRO A 84 -18.64 5.00 -12.20
CA PRO A 84 -19.69 5.99 -12.46
C PRO A 84 -20.62 5.57 -13.61
N VAL A 85 -20.09 4.97 -14.68
CA VAL A 85 -20.86 4.52 -15.85
C VAL A 85 -21.74 3.32 -15.49
N ILE A 86 -21.19 2.35 -14.76
CA ILE A 86 -21.91 1.17 -14.27
C ILE A 86 -23.00 1.59 -13.28
N GLY A 87 -22.67 2.53 -12.37
CA GLY A 87 -23.61 3.09 -11.40
C GLY A 87 -24.80 3.79 -12.06
N GLU A 88 -24.57 4.53 -13.14
CA GLU A 88 -25.63 5.16 -13.92
C GLU A 88 -26.52 4.13 -14.62
N LYS A 89 -25.94 3.10 -15.24
CA LYS A 89 -26.71 2.07 -15.96
C LYS A 89 -27.53 1.18 -15.03
N LEU A 90 -26.98 0.74 -13.91
CA LEU A 90 -27.63 -0.22 -13.02
C LEU A 90 -28.52 0.44 -11.96
N PHE A 91 -28.04 1.53 -11.35
CA PHE A 91 -28.69 2.18 -10.21
C PHE A 91 -29.33 3.52 -10.56
N LYS A 92 -29.30 3.92 -11.86
CA LYS A 92 -29.76 5.23 -12.34
C LYS A 92 -29.12 6.40 -11.60
N SER A 93 -27.94 6.18 -11.01
CA SER A 93 -27.27 7.14 -10.13
C SER A 93 -25.75 6.96 -10.20
N GLN A 94 -25.07 7.95 -10.78
CA GLN A 94 -23.60 8.02 -10.80
C GLN A 94 -23.01 8.08 -9.39
N LYS A 95 -23.70 8.72 -8.44
CA LYS A 95 -23.25 8.86 -7.05
C LYS A 95 -23.13 7.49 -6.36
N THR A 96 -24.06 6.58 -6.64
CA THR A 96 -24.08 5.24 -6.05
C THR A 96 -22.91 4.40 -6.55
N GLY A 97 -22.59 4.47 -7.86
CA GLY A 97 -21.42 3.80 -8.43
C GLY A 97 -20.10 4.29 -7.83
N ILE A 98 -19.95 5.61 -7.67
CA ILE A 98 -18.77 6.22 -7.04
C ILE A 98 -18.64 5.78 -5.57
N LEU A 99 -19.75 5.74 -4.83
CA LEU A 99 -19.73 5.31 -3.43
C LEU A 99 -19.30 3.84 -3.28
N ILE A 100 -19.88 2.94 -4.07
CA ILE A 100 -19.52 1.50 -4.05
C ILE A 100 -18.04 1.33 -4.37
N SER A 101 -17.52 2.02 -5.38
CA SER A 101 -16.11 1.93 -5.73
C SER A 101 -15.18 2.46 -4.63
N ASN A 102 -15.53 3.59 -4.02
CA ASN A 102 -14.75 4.13 -2.90
C ASN A 102 -14.72 3.18 -1.70
N ILE A 103 -15.83 2.49 -1.40
CA ILE A 103 -15.88 1.47 -0.34
C ILE A 103 -14.95 0.29 -0.68
N VAL A 104 -15.00 -0.23 -1.92
CA VAL A 104 -14.13 -1.33 -2.36
C VAL A 104 -12.66 -0.95 -2.25
N LYS A 105 -12.28 0.25 -2.73
CA LYS A 105 -10.92 0.78 -2.60
C LYS A 105 -10.49 0.90 -1.13
N LEU A 106 -11.35 1.43 -0.27
CA LEU A 106 -11.06 1.62 1.15
C LEU A 106 -10.83 0.27 1.87
N ILE A 107 -11.67 -0.72 1.62
CA ILE A 107 -11.53 -2.07 2.20
C ILE A 107 -10.21 -2.70 1.74
N PHE A 108 -9.88 -2.58 0.46
CA PHE A 108 -8.66 -3.16 -0.07
C PHE A 108 -7.39 -2.45 0.43
N VAL A 109 -7.41 -1.11 0.54
CA VAL A 109 -6.31 -0.36 1.16
C VAL A 109 -6.18 -0.68 2.65
N ALA A 110 -7.29 -0.86 3.38
CA ALA A 110 -7.25 -1.30 4.77
C ALA A 110 -6.60 -2.69 4.91
N TYR A 111 -6.86 -3.62 3.97
CA TYR A 111 -6.17 -4.91 3.91
C TYR A 111 -4.66 -4.75 3.67
N MET A 112 -4.24 -3.85 2.77
CA MET A 112 -2.81 -3.55 2.56
C MET A 112 -2.14 -2.96 3.80
N ILE A 113 -2.81 -2.05 4.52
CA ILE A 113 -2.31 -1.48 5.78
C ILE A 113 -2.15 -2.58 6.83
N TYR A 114 -3.11 -3.51 6.93
CA TYR A 114 -3.00 -4.65 7.83
C TYR A 114 -1.78 -5.52 7.52
N ARG A 115 -1.54 -5.83 6.24
CA ARG A 115 -0.34 -6.57 5.78
C ARG A 115 0.95 -5.81 6.10
N PHE A 116 0.96 -4.50 5.92
CA PHE A 116 2.09 -3.62 6.25
C PHE A 116 2.43 -3.66 7.74
N VAL A 117 1.42 -3.60 8.62
CA VAL A 117 1.64 -3.68 10.08
C VAL A 117 2.17 -5.04 10.51
N ILE A 118 1.69 -6.14 9.90
CA ILE A 118 2.24 -7.48 10.16
C ILE A 118 3.70 -7.57 9.73
N ALA A 119 4.02 -7.04 8.54
CA ALA A 119 5.39 -7.03 8.03
C ALA A 119 6.35 -6.28 8.96
N ILE A 120 5.94 -5.15 9.52
CA ILE A 120 6.76 -4.41 10.52
C ILE A 120 6.96 -5.23 11.80
N LYS A 121 5.95 -5.97 12.25
CA LYS A 121 6.07 -6.80 13.47
C LYS A 121 6.95 -8.04 13.30
N ALA A 122 7.15 -8.48 12.06
CA ALA A 122 8.00 -9.61 11.72
C ALA A 122 9.48 -9.22 11.56
N TYR A 123 9.78 -7.92 11.56
CA TYR A 123 11.11 -7.32 11.59
C TYR A 123 11.52 -7.01 13.03
#